data_AF-A0A0A9ZCE2-F1
#
_entry.id   AF-A0A0A9ZCE2-F1
#
_cell.length_a   1.000
_cell.length_b   1.000
_cell.length_c   1.000
_cell.angle_alpha   90.00
_cell.angle_beta   90.00
_cell.angle_gamma   90.00
#
_symmetry.space_group_name_H-M   'P 1'
#
loop_
_entity.id
_entity.type
_entity.pdbx_description
1 polymer ?
#
loop_
_entity_poly.entity_id
_entity_poly.type
_entity_poly.pdbx_seq_one_letter_code
_entity_poly.pdbx_strand_id
1 'polypeptide(L)'
;MATPMLPINPERASDEFYRYKMPAIQVKVEGSGNGIKTVLPNIHDICVAINRPEEALMKHFQFDLGAQSTVFSKDDKFLMMGSHTAERMQESLYDFIKRFVLCGNCHNP
;
A
#
# COMPACT_ATOMS: atom_id res chain seq x y z
N MET A 1 8.29 1.09 -18.12
CA MET A 1 7.14 2.00 -17.93
C MET A 1 7.34 2.62 -16.56
N ALA A 2 7.65 3.91 -16.47
CA ALA A 2 7.92 4.55 -15.18
C ALA A 2 6.62 4.61 -14.38
N THR A 3 6.53 3.87 -13.27
CA THR A 3 5.39 3.92 -12.36
C THR A 3 5.27 5.35 -11.83
N PRO A 4 4.08 5.98 -11.86
CA PRO A 4 3.92 7.33 -11.34
C PRO A 4 4.28 7.34 -9.84
N MET A 5 5.22 8.22 -9.49
CA MET A 5 5.68 8.43 -8.13
C MET A 5 4.75 9.44 -7.43
N LEU A 6 4.05 9.00 -6.40
CA LEU A 6 3.18 9.79 -5.55
C LEU A 6 3.92 10.28 -4.29
N PRO A 7 3.58 11.47 -3.77
CA PRO A 7 4.11 11.90 -2.48
C PRO A 7 3.57 11.01 -1.35
N ILE A 8 4.45 10.66 -0.40
CA ILE A 8 4.08 9.84 0.76
C ILE A 8 3.05 10.55 1.65
N ASN A 9 3.18 11.87 1.81
CA ASN A 9 2.23 12.66 2.61
C ASN A 9 1.18 13.33 1.68
N PRO A 10 -0.12 13.01 1.83
CA PRO A 10 -1.18 13.64 1.03
C PRO A 10 -1.35 15.14 1.30
N GLU A 11 -0.96 15.65 2.47
CA GLU A 11 -1.00 17.10 2.77
C GLU A 11 0.09 17.89 2.05
N ARG A 12 1.15 17.20 1.58
CA ARG A 12 2.21 17.75 0.74
C ARG A 12 2.00 17.42 -0.73
N ALA A 13 0.80 16.97 -1.12
CA ALA A 13 0.48 16.60 -2.50
C ALA A 13 0.63 17.77 -3.49
N SER A 14 0.50 19.02 -3.02
CA SER A 14 0.71 20.22 -3.83
C SER A 14 2.18 20.59 -4.05
N ASP A 15 3.12 19.89 -3.40
CA ASP A 15 4.56 20.18 -3.49
C ASP A 15 5.24 19.23 -4.49
N GLU A 16 5.50 19.74 -5.70
CA GLU A 16 6.08 18.98 -6.82
C GLU A 16 7.51 18.45 -6.52
N PHE A 17 8.21 19.11 -5.58
CA PHE A 17 9.57 18.82 -5.14
C PHE A 17 9.64 18.00 -3.85
N TYR A 18 8.52 17.45 -3.39
CA TYR A 18 8.51 16.65 -2.17
C TYR A 18 9.52 15.50 -2.24
N ARG A 19 10.45 15.48 -1.28
CA ARG A 19 11.63 14.60 -1.28
C ARG A 19 11.27 13.12 -1.16
N TYR A 20 10.18 12.81 -0.47
CA TYR A 20 9.78 11.44 -0.16
C TYR A 20 8.61 11.01 -1.06
N LYS A 21 8.93 10.26 -2.12
CA LYS A 21 7.94 9.74 -3.06
C LYS A 21 7.87 8.21 -2.95
N MET A 22 6.70 7.66 -3.19
CA MET A 22 6.41 6.22 -3.28
C MET A 22 5.75 5.93 -4.61
N PRO A 23 5.91 4.74 -5.21
CA PRO A 23 5.13 4.40 -6.40
C PRO A 23 3.63 4.28 -6.06
N ALA A 24 2.76 4.53 -7.04
CA ALA A 24 1.34 4.26 -6.86
C ALA A 24 1.05 2.77 -6.59
N ILE A 25 0.05 2.49 -5.75
CA ILE A 25 -0.37 1.11 -5.46
C ILE A 25 -0.97 0.48 -6.71
N GLN A 26 -0.42 -0.66 -7.11
CA GLN A 26 -0.94 -1.43 -8.23
C GLN A 26 -1.79 -2.56 -7.66
N VAL A 27 -3.03 -2.64 -8.12
CA VAL A 27 -3.99 -3.63 -7.67
C VAL A 27 -4.44 -4.44 -8.88
N LYS A 28 -4.25 -5.75 -8.80
CA LYS A 28 -4.72 -6.69 -9.82
C LYS A 28 -5.75 -7.62 -9.19
N VAL A 29 -6.99 -7.55 -9.66
CA VAL A 29 -8.03 -8.47 -9.21
C VAL A 29 -7.94 -9.75 -10.04
N GLU A 30 -7.74 -10.89 -9.37
CA GLU A 30 -7.71 -12.22 -9.96
C GLU A 30 -8.84 -13.09 -9.38
N GLY A 31 -9.58 -13.76 -10.26
CA GLY A 31 -10.72 -14.60 -9.90
C GLY A 31 -12.08 -13.94 -10.15
N SER A 32 -13.13 -14.77 -10.19
CA SER A 32 -14.52 -14.36 -10.39
C SER A 32 -15.43 -15.21 -9.50
N GLY A 33 -16.49 -14.62 -8.95
CA GLY A 33 -17.40 -15.29 -8.01
C GLY A 33 -16.85 -15.43 -6.59
N ASN A 34 -17.12 -16.57 -5.93
CA ASN A 34 -16.77 -16.83 -4.51
C ASN A 34 -15.26 -16.92 -4.21
N GLY A 35 -14.39 -16.78 -5.22
CA GLY A 35 -12.94 -16.88 -5.11
C GLY A 35 -12.19 -15.65 -5.59
N ILE A 36 -12.83 -14.47 -5.56
CA ILE A 36 -12.17 -13.22 -5.96
C ILE A 36 -11.04 -12.87 -4.99
N LYS A 37 -9.87 -12.64 -5.55
CA LYS A 37 -8.64 -12.32 -4.83
C LYS A 37 -8.05 -11.05 -5.42
N THR A 38 -7.51 -10.22 -4.57
CA THR A 38 -6.79 -9.02 -4.96
C THR A 38 -5.31 -9.27 -4.77
N VAL A 39 -4.53 -9.09 -5.83
CA VAL A 39 -3.08 -9.27 -5.88
C VAL A 39 -2.41 -7.90 -5.92
N LEU A 40 -1.43 -7.71 -5.04
CA LEU A 40 -0.65 -6.50 -4.89
C LEU A 40 0.81 -6.79 -5.30
N PRO A 41 1.19 -6.60 -6.58
CA PRO A 41 2.55 -6.86 -7.05
C PRO A 41 3.57 -5.79 -6.64
N ASN A 42 3.13 -4.56 -6.36
CA ASN A 42 4.02 -3.42 -6.13
C ASN A 42 4.27 -3.10 -4.65
N ILE A 43 3.85 -3.98 -3.73
CA ILE A 43 3.89 -3.66 -2.30
C ILE A 43 5.31 -3.61 -1.74
N HIS A 44 6.22 -4.42 -2.31
CA HIS A 44 7.63 -4.44 -1.90
C HIS A 44 8.31 -3.09 -2.14
N ASP A 45 8.12 -2.49 -3.32
CA ASP A 45 8.70 -1.18 -3.67
C ASP A 45 8.15 -0.06 -2.79
N ILE A 46 6.85 -0.12 -2.45
CA ILE A 46 6.21 0.82 -1.52
C ILE A 46 6.83 0.69 -0.11
N CYS A 47 7.01 -0.54 0.37
CA CYS A 47 7.61 -0.80 1.67
C CYS A 47 9.06 -0.31 1.76
N VAL A 48 9.84 -0.48 0.69
CA VAL A 48 11.20 0.07 0.58
C VAL A 48 11.18 1.60 0.61
N ALA A 49 10.27 2.24 -0.12
CA ALA A 49 10.13 3.71 -0.11
C ALA A 49 9.77 4.25 1.29
N ILE A 50 8.94 3.51 2.03
CA ILE A 50 8.46 3.88 3.38
C ILE A 50 9.43 3.41 4.49
N ASN A 51 10.48 2.65 4.16
CA ASN A 51 11.40 2.03 5.13
C ASN A 51 10.66 1.25 6.24
N ARG A 52 9.67 0.44 5.84
CA ARG A 52 8.90 -0.43 6.75
C ARG A 52 8.79 -1.84 6.20
N PRO A 53 8.78 -2.86 7.07
CA PRO A 53 8.61 -4.24 6.64
C PRO A 53 7.22 -4.46 6.05
N GLU A 54 7.17 -5.25 4.98
CA GLU A 54 5.95 -5.62 4.27
C GLU A 54 4.93 -6.36 5.15
N GLU A 55 5.38 -7.12 6.15
CA GLU A 55 4.51 -7.76 7.14
C GLU A 55 3.66 -6.77 7.94
N ALA A 56 4.21 -5.60 8.28
CA ALA A 56 3.49 -4.60 9.06
C ALA A 56 2.36 -3.96 8.25
N LEU A 57 2.67 -3.62 6.99
CA LEU A 57 1.70 -3.07 6.06
C LEU A 57 0.60 -4.09 5.76
N MET A 58 0.96 -5.36 5.57
CA MET A 58 0.01 -6.43 5.30
C MET A 58 -0.94 -6.69 6.48
N LYS A 59 -0.42 -6.65 7.72
CA LYS A 59 -1.25 -6.73 8.93
C LYS A 59 -2.22 -5.56 9.05
N HIS A 60 -1.80 -4.36 8.65
CA HIS A 60 -2.69 -3.20 8.65
C HIS A 60 -3.84 -3.40 7.66
N PHE A 61 -3.56 -3.86 6.44
CA PHE A 61 -4.60 -4.18 5.47
C PHE A 61 -5.55 -5.29 5.95
N GLN A 62 -5.04 -6.32 6.64
CA GLN A 62 -5.89 -7.36 7.24
C GLN A 62 -6.89 -6.77 8.26
N PHE A 63 -6.41 -5.85 9.11
CA PHE A 63 -7.25 -5.22 10.14
C PHE A 63 -8.26 -4.23 9.54
N ASP A 64 -7.83 -3.39 8.61
CA ASP A 64 -8.66 -2.32 8.02
C ASP A 64 -9.73 -2.87 7.06
N LEU A 65 -9.36 -3.85 6.23
CA LEU A 65 -10.25 -4.43 5.22
C LEU A 65 -10.99 -5.68 5.73
N GLY A 66 -10.66 -6.18 6.92
CA GLY A 66 -11.25 -7.39 7.50
C GLY A 66 -11.06 -8.64 6.63
N ALA A 67 -10.01 -8.66 5.80
CA ALA A 67 -9.77 -9.70 4.82
C ALA A 67 -8.56 -10.54 5.19
N GLN A 68 -8.64 -11.86 5.01
CA GLN A 68 -7.47 -12.72 5.12
C GLN A 68 -6.50 -12.40 3.98
N SER A 69 -5.24 -12.15 4.34
CA SER A 69 -4.15 -12.06 3.38
C SER A 69 -3.26 -13.30 3.44
N THR A 70 -2.71 -13.68 2.30
CA THR A 70 -1.74 -14.76 2.16
C THR A 70 -0.47 -14.17 1.56
N VAL A 71 0.63 -14.31 2.29
CA VAL A 71 1.94 -13.87 1.86
C VAL A 71 2.65 -15.06 1.22
N PHE A 72 2.94 -14.97 -0.07
CA PHE A 72 3.78 -15.97 -0.74
C PHE A 72 5.21 -15.42 -0.80
N SER A 73 6.03 -15.74 0.20
CA SER A 73 7.44 -15.31 0.28
C SER A 73 8.33 -15.79 -0.88
N LYS A 74 7.81 -16.63 -1.78
CA LYS A 74 8.53 -17.15 -2.95
C LYS A 74 8.32 -16.33 -4.23
N ASP A 75 7.26 -15.54 -4.29
CA ASP A 75 6.81 -14.89 -5.52
C ASP A 75 6.72 -13.36 -5.41
N ASP A 76 7.06 -12.79 -4.24
CA ASP A 76 6.88 -11.36 -3.92
C ASP A 76 5.45 -10.86 -4.21
N LYS A 77 4.49 -11.80 -4.18
CA LYS A 77 3.09 -11.55 -4.47
C LYS A 77 2.31 -11.61 -3.19
N PHE A 78 1.58 -10.54 -2.95
CA PHE A 78 0.69 -10.42 -1.83
C PHE A 78 -0.73 -10.61 -2.31
N LEU A 79 -1.41 -11.58 -1.71
CA LEU A 79 -2.78 -11.91 -2.05
C LEU A 79 -3.68 -11.56 -0.88
N MET A 80 -4.76 -10.86 -1.17
CA MET A 80 -5.84 -10.56 -0.23
C MET A 80 -7.15 -11.13 -0.75
N MET A 81 -7.96 -11.69 0.14
CA MET A 81 -9.30 -12.15 -0.21
C MET A 81 -10.23 -10.95 -0.43
N GLY A 82 -11.17 -11.08 -1.37
CA GLY A 82 -12.14 -10.04 -1.69
C GLY A 82 -11.74 -9.17 -2.87
N SER A 83 -12.72 -8.39 -3.34
CA SER A 83 -12.57 -7.40 -4.41
C SER A 83 -12.27 -6.04 -3.81
N HIS A 84 -11.02 -5.60 -3.91
CA HIS A 84 -10.63 -4.27 -3.45
C HIS A 84 -10.18 -3.43 -4.64
N THR A 85 -10.68 -2.20 -4.70
CA THR A 85 -10.28 -1.22 -5.72
C THR A 85 -8.94 -0.58 -5.33
N ALA A 86 -8.22 -0.08 -6.34
CA ALA A 86 -6.96 0.64 -6.12
C ALA A 86 -7.14 1.87 -5.22
N GLU A 87 -8.25 2.59 -5.37
CA GLU A 87 -8.57 3.77 -4.56
C GLU A 87 -8.67 3.43 -3.08
N ARG A 88 -9.47 2.42 -2.71
CA ARG A 88 -9.66 2.01 -1.31
C ARG A 88 -8.35 1.52 -0.68
N MET A 89 -7.55 0.79 -1.46
CA MET A 89 -6.23 0.33 -1.02
C MET A 89 -5.27 1.51 -0.78
N GLN A 90 -5.36 2.55 -1.61
CA GLN A 90 -4.55 3.75 -1.47
C GLN A 90 -4.97 4.59 -0.25
N GLU A 91 -6.27 4.69 0.04
CA GLU A 91 -6.79 5.35 1.25
C GLU A 91 -6.29 4.66 2.52
N SER A 92 -6.39 3.34 2.58
CA SER A 92 -5.91 2.52 3.70
C SER A 92 -4.38 2.64 3.87
N LEU A 93 -3.63 2.69 2.76
CA LEU A 93 -2.19 2.97 2.79
C LEU A 93 -1.89 4.37 3.36
N TYR A 94 -2.66 5.39 3.02
CA TYR A 94 -2.47 6.73 3.58
C TYR A 94 -2.81 6.79 5.07
N ASP A 95 -3.81 6.05 5.56
CA ASP A 95 -4.07 5.94 7.01
C ASP A 95 -2.88 5.28 7.72
N PHE A 96 -2.33 4.20 7.15
CA PHE A 96 -1.11 3.58 7.65
C PHE A 96 0.06 4.56 7.73
N ILE A 97 0.31 5.31 6.65
CA ILE A 97 1.38 6.30 6.58
C ILE A 97 1.18 7.37 7.65
N LYS A 98 -0.05 7.87 7.82
CA LYS A 98 -0.36 8.91 8.80
C LYS A 98 -0.16 8.45 10.24
N ARG A 99 -0.44 7.18 10.55
CA ARG A 99 -0.36 6.64 11.91
C ARG A 99 1.00 6.07 12.27
N PHE A 100 1.69 5.42 11.34
CA PHE A 100 2.87 4.59 11.64
C PHE A 100 4.17 5.07 10.99
N VAL A 101 4.08 6.00 10.03
CA VAL A 101 5.24 6.48 9.27
C VAL A 101 5.50 7.94 9.61
N LEU A 102 4.50 8.81 9.45
CA LEU A 102 4.65 10.24 9.71
C LEU A 102 4.82 10.51 11.20
N CYS A 103 5.84 11.30 11.55
CA CYS A 103 6.01 11.80 12.90
C CYS A 103 4.88 12.78 13.25
N GLY A 104 4.19 12.57 14.38
CA GLY A 104 3.11 13.46 14.84
C GLY A 104 3.52 14.90 15.17
N ASN A 105 4.83 15.20 15.23
CA ASN A 105 5.33 16.55 15.52
C ASN A 105 5.83 17.28 14.26
N CYS A 106 6.58 16.62 13.39
CA CYS A 106 7.19 17.25 12.21
C CYS A 106 6.62 16.79 10.86
N HIS A 107 5.68 15.83 10.85
CA HIS A 107 5.03 15.29 9.66
C HIS A 107 5.99 14.81 8.56
N ASN A 108 7.20 14.41 8.98
CA ASN A 108 8.18 13.75 8.12
C ASN A 108 8.10 12.23 8.34
N PRO A 109 8.22 11.43 7.26
CA PRO A 109 8.23 9.97 7.32
C PRO A 109 9.52 9.38 7.91
#